data_AF-A0A2R5GA49-F1
#
_entry.id   AF-A0A2R5GA49-F1
#
_cell.length_a   1.000
_cell.length_b   1.000
_cell.length_c   1.000
_cell.angle_alpha   90.00
_cell.angle_beta   90.00
_cell.angle_gamma   90.00
#
_symmetry.space_group_name_H-M   'P 1'
#
loop_
_entity.id
_entity.type
_entity.pdbx_description
1 polymer ?
#
loop_
_entity_poly.entity_id
_entity_poly.type
_entity_poly.pdbx_seq_one_letter_code
_entity_poly.pdbx_strand_id
1 'polypeptide(L)'
;MMAGVGMGQQDKLNAGQGPQSIEEDEELVRAYQALTETVYDVAATAHGHLEHAREMREAIPPAALPAFQVTVPASIFLERLQSTAEFDIFNANLRNDPFSPLRVQYHIFKNSFLKTF
;
A
#
# COMPACT_ATOMS: atom_id res chain seq x y z
N MET A 1 30.30 21.92 -56.22
CA MET A 1 31.00 20.77 -55.62
C MET A 1 31.09 21.02 -54.13
N MET A 2 30.38 20.17 -53.37
CA MET A 2 30.48 19.80 -51.95
C MET A 2 30.89 20.84 -50.90
N ALA A 3 29.88 21.35 -50.18
CA ALA A 3 30.03 21.83 -48.80
C ALA A 3 30.01 20.60 -47.88
N GLY A 4 31.19 20.23 -47.37
CA GLY A 4 31.32 19.37 -46.20
C GLY A 4 31.55 20.23 -44.97
N VAL A 5 31.02 19.75 -43.84
CA VAL A 5 31.40 20.02 -42.43
C VAL A 5 30.16 20.35 -41.60
N GLY A 6 29.71 19.33 -40.89
CA GLY A 6 28.62 19.39 -39.91
C GLY A 6 28.45 18.06 -39.16
N MET A 7 29.54 17.34 -38.93
CA MET A 7 29.59 16.11 -38.13
C MET A 7 30.61 16.36 -37.02
N GLY A 8 30.14 16.66 -35.81
CA GLY A 8 31.02 16.94 -34.68
C GLY A 8 30.32 17.47 -33.43
N GLN A 9 29.03 17.81 -33.50
CA GLN A 9 28.30 18.35 -32.34
C GLN A 9 27.39 17.31 -31.64
N GLN A 10 27.10 16.15 -32.24
CA GLN A 10 26.17 15.17 -31.67
C GLN A 10 26.84 14.13 -30.74
N ASP A 11 28.14 13.87 -30.89
CA ASP A 11 28.84 12.86 -30.06
C ASP A 11 29.16 13.34 -28.63
N LYS A 12 29.03 14.64 -28.35
CA LYS A 12 29.33 15.20 -27.01
C LYS A 12 28.14 15.23 -26.05
N LEU A 13 26.96 14.81 -26.49
CA LEU A 13 25.76 14.75 -25.63
C LEU A 13 25.55 13.37 -24.99
N ASN A 14 26.30 12.34 -25.39
CA ASN A 14 26.11 10.95 -24.92
C ASN A 14 27.26 10.43 -24.02
N ALA A 15 28.20 11.29 -23.61
CA ALA A 15 29.42 10.84 -22.91
C ALA A 15 29.35 10.96 -21.37
N GLY A 16 28.19 11.29 -20.79
CA GLY A 16 28.08 11.65 -19.36
C GLY A 16 27.06 10.86 -18.52
N GLN A 17 26.34 9.89 -19.08
CA GLN A 17 25.21 9.22 -18.40
C GLN A 17 25.40 7.71 -18.17
N GLY A 18 26.65 7.20 -18.13
CA GLY A 18 26.90 5.76 -18.11
C GLY A 18 26.77 5.07 -16.73
N PRO A 19 27.59 5.41 -15.72
CA PRO A 19 27.58 4.65 -14.44
C PRO A 19 26.60 5.20 -13.40
N GLN A 20 26.35 6.51 -13.38
CA GLN A 20 25.58 7.16 -12.31
C GLN A 20 24.07 6.86 -12.38
N SER A 21 23.49 6.78 -13.57
CA SER A 21 22.06 6.45 -13.71
C SER A 21 21.74 5.02 -13.29
N ILE A 22 22.67 4.08 -13.51
CA ILE A 22 22.50 2.68 -13.12
C ILE A 22 22.56 2.56 -11.58
N GLU A 23 23.47 3.29 -10.94
CA GLU A 23 23.59 3.30 -9.48
C GLU A 23 22.38 3.96 -8.80
N GLU A 24 21.85 5.04 -9.38
CA GLU A 24 20.59 5.67 -8.96
C GLU A 24 19.40 4.70 -9.08
N ASP A 25 19.27 3.98 -10.21
CA ASP A 25 18.21 3.00 -10.40
C ASP A 25 18.29 1.84 -9.39
N GLU A 26 19.51 1.36 -9.08
CA GLU A 26 19.70 0.34 -8.06
C GLU A 26 19.39 0.84 -6.64
N GLU A 27 19.76 2.07 -6.31
CA GLU A 27 19.41 2.68 -5.02
C GLU A 27 17.90 2.81 -4.87
N LEU A 28 17.20 3.23 -5.92
CA LEU A 28 15.73 3.28 -5.93
C LEU A 28 15.11 1.90 -5.73
N VAL A 29 15.61 0.86 -6.39
CA VAL A 29 15.13 -0.52 -6.19
C VAL A 29 15.34 -0.97 -4.74
N ARG A 30 16.51 -0.71 -4.16
CA ARG A 30 16.81 -1.04 -2.76
C ARG A 30 15.90 -0.28 -1.79
N ALA A 31 15.70 1.03 -2.01
CA ALA A 31 14.83 1.85 -1.20
C ALA A 31 13.37 1.39 -1.28
N TYR A 32 12.92 0.98 -2.47
CA TYR A 32 11.56 0.46 -2.67
C TYR A 32 11.33 -0.87 -1.93
N GLN A 33 12.29 -1.80 -1.99
CA GLN A 33 12.22 -3.05 -1.24
C GLN A 33 12.16 -2.81 0.26
N ALA A 34 13.03 -1.95 0.78
CA ALA A 34 13.04 -1.58 2.20
C ALA A 34 11.73 -0.92 2.64
N LEU A 35 11.12 -0.11 1.78
CA LEU A 35 9.80 0.46 2.03
C LEU A 35 8.72 -0.63 2.11
N THR A 36 8.68 -1.57 1.17
CA THR A 36 7.71 -2.68 1.18
C THR A 36 7.85 -3.54 2.44
N GLU A 37 9.07 -3.84 2.87
CA GLU A 37 9.33 -4.55 4.13
C GLU A 37 8.83 -3.75 5.35
N THR A 38 9.08 -2.44 5.37
CA THR A 38 8.58 -1.57 6.44
C THR A 38 7.04 -1.54 6.48
N VAL A 39 6.40 -1.49 5.31
CA VAL A 39 4.95 -1.54 5.19
C VAL A 39 4.42 -2.87 5.70
N TYR A 40 5.09 -3.99 5.39
CA TYR A 40 4.75 -5.30 5.91
C TYR A 40 4.77 -5.32 7.44
N ASP A 41 5.84 -4.83 8.07
CA ASP A 41 5.98 -4.83 9.53
C ASP A 41 4.87 -4.02 10.22
N VAL A 42 4.56 -2.84 9.66
CA VAL A 42 3.48 -1.99 10.16
C VAL A 42 2.12 -2.67 9.96
N ALA A 43 1.87 -3.27 8.80
CA ALA A 43 0.63 -3.96 8.49
C ALA A 43 0.42 -5.19 9.39
N ALA A 44 1.47 -5.98 9.65
CA ALA A 44 1.43 -7.12 10.54
C ALA A 44 1.13 -6.69 11.99
N THR A 45 1.75 -5.61 12.45
CA THR A 45 1.47 -5.04 13.79
C THR A 45 0.02 -4.57 13.91
N ALA A 46 -0.47 -3.84 12.90
CA ALA A 46 -1.84 -3.37 12.87
C ALA A 46 -2.84 -4.54 12.83
N HIS A 47 -2.55 -5.58 12.05
CA HIS A 47 -3.37 -6.78 11.99
C HIS A 47 -3.44 -7.49 13.36
N GLY A 48 -2.31 -7.62 14.07
CA GLY A 48 -2.28 -8.15 15.43
C GLY A 48 -3.15 -7.35 16.41
N HIS A 49 -3.17 -6.02 16.31
CA HIS A 49 -4.07 -5.18 17.11
C HIS A 49 -5.54 -5.38 16.75
N LEU A 50 -5.87 -5.60 15.48
CA LEU A 50 -7.24 -5.92 15.06
C LEU A 50 -7.69 -7.26 15.63
N GLU A 51 -6.88 -8.31 15.52
CA GLU A 51 -7.21 -9.62 16.09
C GLU A 51 -7.45 -9.53 17.59
N HIS A 52 -6.58 -8.82 18.33
CA HIS A 52 -6.79 -8.61 19.75
C HIS A 52 -8.08 -7.82 20.06
N ALA A 53 -8.42 -6.82 19.25
CA ALA A 53 -9.66 -6.07 19.38
C ALA A 53 -10.91 -6.94 19.12
N ARG A 54 -10.81 -7.94 18.24
CA ARG A 54 -11.86 -8.94 18.00
C ARG A 54 -12.03 -9.89 19.18
N GLU A 55 -10.93 -10.35 19.75
CA GLU A 55 -10.94 -11.21 20.95
C GLU A 55 -11.56 -10.50 22.17
N MET A 56 -11.27 -9.19 22.34
CA MET A 56 -11.83 -8.39 23.44
C MET A 56 -13.35 -8.29 23.42
N ARG A 57 -13.99 -8.59 22.29
CA ARG A 57 -15.44 -8.49 22.11
C ARG A 57 -16.25 -9.25 23.16
N GLU A 58 -15.80 -10.43 23.58
CA GLU A 58 -16.53 -11.24 24.57
C GLU A 58 -16.41 -10.69 25.99
N ALA A 59 -15.38 -9.88 26.24
CA ALA A 59 -15.09 -9.29 27.54
C ALA A 59 -15.71 -7.90 27.76
N ILE A 60 -16.22 -7.24 26.70
CA ILE A 60 -16.74 -5.87 26.78
C ILE A 60 -18.28 -5.81 26.85
N PRO A 61 -18.85 -4.79 27.55
CA PRO A 61 -20.28 -4.55 27.53
C PRO A 61 -20.81 -4.29 26.11
N PRO A 62 -22.03 -4.72 25.75
CA PRO A 62 -22.60 -4.49 24.42
C PRO A 62 -22.66 -3.01 24.01
N ALA A 63 -22.80 -2.10 24.98
CA ALA A 63 -22.79 -0.66 24.75
C ALA A 63 -21.44 -0.11 24.26
N ALA A 64 -20.33 -0.84 24.47
CA ALA A 64 -19.00 -0.47 24.02
C ALA A 64 -18.68 -0.96 22.59
N LEU A 65 -19.45 -1.92 22.06
CA LEU A 65 -19.25 -2.48 20.71
C LEU A 65 -19.19 -1.43 19.58
N PRO A 66 -19.99 -0.34 19.58
CA PRO A 66 -19.90 0.68 18.55
C PRO A 66 -18.51 1.34 18.44
N ALA A 67 -17.76 1.42 19.54
CA ALA A 67 -16.40 1.99 19.52
C ALA A 67 -15.42 1.15 18.67
N PHE A 68 -15.72 -0.13 18.46
CA PHE A 68 -14.92 -1.05 17.65
C PHE A 68 -15.32 -1.04 16.18
N GLN A 69 -16.35 -0.28 15.76
CA GLN A 69 -16.75 -0.24 14.33
C GLN A 69 -15.68 0.28 13.39
N VAL A 70 -14.73 1.07 13.91
CA VAL A 70 -13.57 1.56 13.15
C VAL A 70 -12.59 0.45 12.76
N THR A 71 -12.65 -0.73 13.39
CA THR A 71 -11.78 -1.87 13.04
C THR A 71 -12.16 -2.49 11.71
N VAL A 72 -13.43 -2.36 11.28
CA VAL A 72 -13.95 -2.94 10.04
C VAL A 72 -13.30 -2.34 8.79
N PRO A 73 -13.29 -1.00 8.58
CA PRO A 73 -12.59 -0.44 7.42
C PRO A 73 -11.07 -0.69 7.48
N ALA A 74 -10.47 -0.72 8.67
CA ALA A 74 -9.06 -1.05 8.83
C ALA A 74 -8.74 -2.49 8.42
N SER A 75 -9.60 -3.46 8.77
CA SER A 75 -9.42 -4.86 8.38
C SER A 75 -9.52 -5.04 6.87
N ILE A 76 -10.52 -4.39 6.24
CA ILE A 76 -10.71 -4.44 4.77
C ILE A 76 -9.48 -3.86 4.07
N PHE A 77 -8.94 -2.74 4.56
CA PHE A 77 -7.74 -2.14 3.98
C PHE A 77 -6.54 -3.08 4.08
N LEU A 78 -6.26 -3.63 5.26
CA LEU A 78 -5.11 -4.52 5.47
C LEU A 78 -5.21 -5.82 4.66
N GLU A 79 -6.40 -6.42 4.57
CA GLU A 79 -6.64 -7.60 3.73
C GLU A 79 -6.33 -7.32 2.25
N ARG A 80 -6.64 -6.11 1.75
CA ARG A 80 -6.35 -5.71 0.37
C ARG A 80 -4.88 -5.37 0.16
N LEU A 81 -4.27 -4.69 1.13
CA LEU A 81 -2.83 -4.41 1.12
C LEU A 81 -2.03 -5.71 1.02
N GLN A 82 -2.46 -6.77 1.72
CA GLN A 82 -1.87 -8.10 1.64
C GLN A 82 -2.21 -8.83 0.32
N SER A 83 -3.50 -8.99 0.00
CA SER A 83 -3.95 -9.90 -1.07
C SER A 83 -3.83 -9.35 -2.48
N THR A 84 -3.95 -8.03 -2.64
CA THR A 84 -4.04 -7.38 -3.96
C THR A 84 -2.80 -6.56 -4.28
N ALA A 85 -2.12 -6.07 -3.24
CA ALA A 85 -1.02 -5.14 -3.39
C ALA A 85 0.33 -5.70 -2.94
N GLU A 86 0.40 -6.87 -2.31
CA GLU A 86 1.66 -7.45 -1.82
C GLU A 86 2.49 -6.44 -1.00
N PHE A 87 1.82 -5.64 -0.17
CA PHE A 87 2.40 -4.56 0.64
C PHE A 87 2.96 -3.36 -0.16
N ASP A 88 2.73 -3.30 -1.46
CA ASP A 88 2.94 -2.10 -2.27
C ASP A 88 1.81 -1.08 -2.05
N ILE A 89 2.11 -0.02 -1.29
CA ILE A 89 1.16 1.08 -1.01
C ILE A 89 0.82 1.92 -2.24
N PHE A 90 1.62 1.85 -3.31
CA PHE A 90 1.43 2.60 -4.55
C PHE A 90 0.66 1.80 -5.61
N ASN A 91 0.31 0.54 -5.31
CA ASN A 91 -0.42 -0.32 -6.23
C ASN A 91 -1.74 0.34 -6.67
N ALA A 92 -1.91 0.48 -7.98
CA ALA A 92 -3.08 1.15 -8.55
C ALA A 92 -4.41 0.48 -8.14
N ASN A 93 -4.41 -0.83 -7.91
CA ASN A 93 -5.60 -1.56 -7.46
C ASN A 93 -5.95 -1.21 -6.01
N LEU A 94 -4.97 -0.89 -5.16
CA LEU A 94 -5.21 -0.42 -3.80
C LEU A 94 -5.90 0.95 -3.81
N ARG A 95 -5.45 1.86 -4.68
CA ARG A 95 -5.96 3.23 -4.85
C ARG A 95 -7.32 3.31 -5.52
N ASN A 96 -7.56 2.48 -6.55
CA ASN A 96 -8.77 2.50 -7.36
C ASN A 96 -9.93 1.73 -6.70
N ASP A 97 -9.83 1.41 -5.42
CA ASP A 97 -10.90 0.71 -4.72
C ASP A 97 -12.14 1.58 -4.63
N PRO A 98 -13.28 1.13 -5.17
CA PRO A 98 -14.54 1.68 -4.76
C PRO A 98 -14.80 1.11 -3.37
N PHE A 99 -14.24 1.76 -2.34
CA PHE A 99 -14.89 1.83 -1.04
C PHE A 99 -16.22 2.55 -1.24
N SER A 100 -17.16 1.87 -1.91
CA SER A 100 -18.54 2.34 -1.97
C SER A 100 -18.96 2.48 -0.51
N PRO A 101 -19.38 3.66 -0.07
CA PRO A 101 -19.83 3.87 1.30
C PRO A 101 -20.87 2.81 1.70
N LEU A 102 -21.64 2.32 0.72
CA LEU A 102 -22.60 1.23 0.88
C LEU A 102 -21.96 -0.13 1.20
N ARG A 103 -20.79 -0.44 0.63
CA ARG A 103 -20.07 -1.69 0.90
C ARG A 103 -19.46 -1.69 2.30
N VAL A 104 -18.88 -0.56 2.72
CA VAL A 104 -18.38 -0.38 4.09
C VAL A 104 -19.54 -0.43 5.07
N GLN A 105 -20.63 0.28 4.80
CA GLN A 105 -21.83 0.25 5.64
C GLN A 105 -22.47 -1.14 5.69
N TYR A 106 -22.47 -1.88 4.57
CA TYR A 106 -22.90 -3.28 4.54
C TYR A 106 -22.01 -4.16 5.39
N HIS A 107 -20.68 -4.01 5.33
CA HIS A 107 -19.76 -4.77 6.19
C HIS A 107 -19.91 -4.40 7.66
N ILE A 108 -20.02 -3.12 8.00
CA ILE A 108 -20.29 -2.67 9.37
C ILE A 108 -21.63 -3.24 9.83
N PHE A 109 -22.69 -3.13 9.01
CA PHE A 109 -24.01 -3.65 9.37
C PHE A 109 -23.99 -5.16 9.52
N LYS A 110 -23.44 -5.91 8.56
CA LYS A 110 -23.28 -7.36 8.62
C LYS A 110 -22.48 -7.77 9.86
N ASN A 111 -21.34 -7.16 10.15
CA ASN A 111 -20.50 -7.50 11.29
C ASN A 111 -21.11 -7.08 12.64
N SER A 112 -21.83 -5.95 12.65
CA SER A 112 -22.54 -5.44 13.83
C SER A 112 -23.84 -6.23 14.12
N PHE A 113 -24.50 -6.79 13.11
CA PHE A 113 -25.71 -7.63 13.26
C PHE A 113 -25.39 -9.12 13.43
N LEU A 114 -24.35 -9.64 12.77
CA LEU A 114 -23.97 -11.06 12.82
C LEU A 114 -23.00 -11.39 13.95
N LYS A 115 -22.81 -10.51 14.94
CA LYS A 115 -22.02 -10.83 16.14
C LYS A 115 -20.61 -11.30 15.74
N THR A 116 -19.92 -10.54 14.89
CA THR A 116 -18.52 -10.78 14.52
C THR A 116 -17.88 -9.44 14.20
N PHE A 117 -17.32 -8.77 15.21
CA PHE A 117 -16.24 -7.83 14.93
C PHE A 117 -15.00 -8.62 14.57
#